data_AF-A0A4C1YXD2-F1
#
_entry.id   AF-A0A4C1YXD2-F1
#
_cell.length_a   1.000
_cell.length_b   1.000
_cell.length_c   1.000
_cell.angle_alpha   90.00
_cell.angle_beta   90.00
_cell.angle_gamma   90.00
#
_symmetry.space_group_name_H-M   'P 1'
#
loop_
_entity.id
_entity.type
_entity.pdbx_description
1 polymer ?
#
loop_
_entity_poly.entity_id
_entity_poly.type
_entity_poly.pdbx_seq_one_letter_code
_entity_poly.pdbx_strand_id
1 'polypeptide(L)'
;MATISKLIDQISLSSNSFKAHHSEGDTITYSIDWESMTTDESLAGVARAAFALAPLTGVLSLAIQPTASMHGMFEFDALATDTAGAADRAEVKVYVVSSLNRVVFIFVNTLTHVEEHADFVSVPTTRRACAQYFFG
;
A
#
# COMPACT_ATOMS: atom_id res chain seq x y z
N MET A 1 -18.24 34.23 12.44
CA MET A 1 -17.82 33.58 11.19
C MET A 1 -16.88 32.45 11.58
N ALA A 2 -17.39 31.24 11.71
CA ALA A 2 -16.56 30.07 12.01
C ALA A 2 -16.18 29.42 10.68
N THR A 3 -14.95 29.65 10.23
CA THR A 3 -14.37 28.88 9.13
C THR A 3 -13.99 27.53 9.72
N ILE A 4 -14.90 26.55 9.64
CA ILE A 4 -14.65 25.19 10.10
C ILE A 4 -13.84 24.51 9.01
N SER A 5 -12.52 24.74 9.02
CA SER A 5 -11.57 23.82 8.41
C SER A 5 -11.47 22.65 9.37
N LYS A 6 -12.08 21.52 9.03
CA LYS A 6 -11.81 20.29 9.76
C LYS A 6 -10.72 19.50 9.08
N LEU A 7 -9.80 19.03 9.92
CA LEU A 7 -8.61 18.31 9.52
C LEU A 7 -8.99 16.85 9.34
N ILE A 8 -8.67 16.30 8.18
CA ILE A 8 -8.39 14.88 8.10
C ILE A 8 -7.21 14.65 9.06
N ASP A 9 -7.45 13.85 10.10
CA ASP A 9 -6.52 13.76 11.24
C ASP A 9 -5.33 12.84 10.92
N GLN A 10 -5.58 11.84 10.07
CA GLN A 10 -4.59 10.84 9.66
C GLN A 10 -5.08 10.11 8.41
N ILE A 11 -4.16 9.84 7.46
CA ILE A 11 -4.32 8.84 6.40
C ILE A 11 -3.23 7.76 6.51
N SER A 12 -3.58 6.49 6.30
CA SER A 12 -2.61 5.38 6.22
C SER A 12 -3.05 4.31 5.23
N LEU A 13 -2.09 3.54 4.73
CA LEU A 13 -2.31 2.37 3.87
C LEU A 13 -2.27 1.09 4.71
N SER A 14 -3.35 0.29 4.68
CA SER A 14 -3.40 -1.05 5.27
C SER A 14 -4.01 -2.05 4.29
N SER A 15 -3.34 -3.18 4.07
CA SER A 15 -3.81 -4.26 3.19
C SER A 15 -4.31 -3.77 1.81
N ASN A 16 -3.52 -2.93 1.15
CA ASN A 16 -3.83 -2.27 -0.14
C ASN A 16 -5.07 -1.34 -0.12
N SER A 17 -5.47 -0.85 1.06
CA SER A 17 -6.55 0.12 1.18
C SER A 17 -6.13 1.33 2.01
N PHE A 18 -6.43 2.52 1.52
CA PHE A 18 -6.29 3.75 2.29
C PHE A 18 -7.45 3.89 3.27
N LYS A 19 -7.11 4.35 4.46
CA LYS A 19 -8.06 4.74 5.49
C LYS A 19 -7.64 6.08 6.04
N ALA A 20 -8.56 7.03 5.95
CA ALA A 20 -8.44 8.33 6.57
C ALA A 20 -9.49 8.50 7.68
N HIS A 21 -9.10 9.19 8.75
CA HIS A 21 -9.99 9.56 9.84
C HIS A 21 -10.38 11.03 9.71
N HIS A 22 -11.68 11.31 9.74
CA HIS A 22 -12.20 12.67 9.79
C HIS A 22 -12.90 12.88 11.12
N SER A 23 -12.49 13.91 11.86
CA SER A 23 -12.96 14.15 13.22
C SER A 23 -14.46 14.50 13.32
N GLU A 24 -15.15 14.84 12.21
CA GLU A 24 -16.62 15.06 12.15
C GLU A 24 -17.38 13.90 11.52
N GLY A 25 -16.68 12.91 10.95
CA GLY A 25 -17.31 11.80 10.25
C GLY A 25 -17.83 12.11 8.84
N ASP A 26 -17.52 13.28 8.27
CA ASP A 26 -17.79 13.58 6.86
C ASP A 26 -17.21 12.54 5.88
N THR A 27 -17.81 12.51 4.69
CA THR A 27 -17.38 11.62 3.61
C THR A 27 -16.02 12.04 3.08
N ILE A 28 -15.11 11.08 2.99
CA ILE A 28 -13.76 11.25 2.45
C ILE A 28 -13.70 10.57 1.07
N THR A 29 -13.10 11.26 0.12
CA THR A 29 -12.77 10.73 -1.20
C THR A 29 -11.27 10.56 -1.35
N TYR A 30 -10.86 9.47 -2.01
CA TYR A 30 -9.45 9.13 -2.22
C TYR A 30 -9.05 9.33 -3.69
N SER A 31 -7.85 9.85 -3.91
CA SER A 31 -7.28 10.00 -5.25
C SER A 31 -5.76 9.81 -5.24
N ILE A 32 -5.18 9.50 -6.39
CA ILE A 32 -3.73 9.44 -6.57
C ILE A 32 -3.26 10.81 -7.06
N ASP A 33 -2.24 11.37 -6.42
CA ASP A 33 -1.51 12.51 -6.96
C ASP A 33 -0.55 12.01 -8.05
N TRP A 34 -1.01 12.09 -9.29
CA TRP A 34 -0.23 11.65 -10.45
C TRP A 34 0.91 12.60 -10.81
N GLU A 35 0.97 13.78 -10.21
CA GLU A 35 2.05 14.75 -10.42
C GLU A 35 3.23 14.48 -9.49
N SER A 36 2.97 13.91 -8.31
CA SER A 36 4.03 13.44 -7.39
C SER A 36 4.63 12.10 -7.78
N MET A 37 4.06 11.41 -8.78
CA MET A 37 4.51 10.08 -9.16
C MET A 37 5.91 10.09 -9.77
N THR A 38 6.82 9.37 -9.14
CA THR A 38 8.15 9.02 -9.64
C THR A 38 8.26 7.52 -9.82
N THR A 39 9.09 7.10 -10.79
CA THR A 39 9.23 5.69 -11.12
C THR A 39 10.54 5.41 -11.84
N ASP A 40 11.03 4.18 -11.73
CA ASP A 40 12.20 3.73 -12.47
C ASP A 40 11.91 3.62 -13.99
N GLU A 41 12.96 3.73 -14.79
CA GLU A 41 12.89 3.76 -16.27
C GLU A 41 12.11 2.56 -16.85
N SER A 42 12.31 1.38 -16.26
CA SER A 42 11.62 0.13 -16.61
C SER A 42 10.08 0.20 -16.52
N LEU A 43 9.54 1.15 -15.75
CA LEU A 43 8.14 1.24 -15.38
C LEU A 43 7.48 2.53 -15.90
N ALA A 44 8.28 3.50 -16.39
CA ALA A 44 7.83 4.80 -16.85
C ALA A 44 6.70 4.73 -17.90
N GLY A 45 6.75 3.76 -18.81
CA GLY A 45 5.75 3.58 -19.87
C GLY A 45 4.35 3.21 -19.37
N VAL A 46 4.22 2.73 -18.12
CA VAL A 46 2.94 2.30 -17.54
C VAL A 46 2.52 3.12 -16.32
N ALA A 47 3.32 4.10 -15.90
CA ALA A 47 3.14 4.83 -14.63
C ALA A 47 1.70 5.31 -14.39
N ARG A 48 1.11 6.03 -15.35
CA ARG A 48 -0.24 6.61 -15.19
C ARG A 48 -1.39 5.60 -15.34
N ALA A 49 -1.11 4.36 -15.71
CA ALA A 49 -2.10 3.30 -15.88
C ALA A 49 -1.88 2.13 -14.91
N ALA A 50 -0.79 2.14 -14.14
CA ALA A 50 -0.39 1.02 -13.29
C ALA A 50 -1.39 0.76 -12.15
N PHE A 51 -2.04 1.82 -11.65
CA PHE A 51 -2.88 1.75 -10.46
C PHE A 51 -4.28 2.30 -10.70
N ALA A 52 -5.25 1.69 -10.02
CA ALA A 52 -6.60 2.21 -9.85
C ALA A 52 -6.88 2.37 -8.35
N LEU A 53 -7.36 3.54 -7.95
CA LEU A 53 -7.77 3.82 -6.59
C LEU A 53 -9.28 4.08 -6.55
N ALA A 54 -10.01 3.23 -5.83
CA ALA A 54 -11.44 3.37 -5.66
C ALA A 54 -11.74 4.55 -4.71
N PRO A 55 -12.41 5.62 -5.18
CA PRO A 55 -12.45 6.90 -4.45
C PRO A 55 -13.26 6.84 -3.16
N LEU A 56 -14.20 5.92 -3.00
CA LEU A 56 -15.04 5.83 -1.80
C LEU A 56 -14.52 4.80 -0.78
N THR A 57 -13.83 3.77 -1.24
CA THR A 57 -13.39 2.66 -0.37
C THR A 57 -11.91 2.78 0.02
N GLY A 58 -11.14 3.55 -0.74
CA GLY A 58 -9.70 3.67 -0.61
C GLY A 58 -8.94 2.46 -1.15
N VAL A 59 -9.60 1.51 -1.82
CA VAL A 59 -8.94 0.29 -2.33
C VAL A 59 -8.02 0.64 -3.50
N LEU A 60 -6.73 0.40 -3.32
CA LEU A 60 -5.69 0.53 -4.32
C LEU A 60 -5.49 -0.82 -5.01
N SER A 61 -5.62 -0.86 -6.33
CA SER A 61 -5.47 -2.07 -7.13
C SER A 61 -4.44 -1.87 -8.23
N LEU A 62 -3.71 -2.92 -8.56
CA LEU A 62 -2.83 -2.96 -9.73
C LEU A 62 -3.69 -3.20 -10.98
N ALA A 63 -3.65 -2.26 -11.93
CA ALA A 63 -4.46 -2.27 -13.16
C ALA A 63 -3.69 -2.76 -14.39
N ILE A 64 -2.43 -3.15 -14.21
CA ILE A 64 -1.56 -3.73 -15.24
C ILE A 64 -1.14 -5.14 -14.87
N GLN A 65 -0.73 -5.91 -15.88
CA GLN A 65 -0.02 -7.17 -15.68
C GLN A 65 1.48 -6.91 -15.81
N PRO A 66 2.27 -7.05 -14.72
CA PRO A 66 3.72 -6.92 -14.80
C PRO A 66 4.32 -7.97 -15.73
N THR A 67 5.27 -7.56 -16.57
CA THR A 67 6.06 -8.48 -17.41
C THR A 67 7.41 -8.78 -16.78
N ALA A 68 8.14 -9.78 -17.28
CA ALA A 68 9.46 -10.14 -16.76
C ALA A 68 10.52 -9.03 -16.92
N SER A 69 10.29 -8.08 -17.84
CA SER A 69 11.17 -6.91 -18.02
C SER A 69 10.85 -5.77 -17.07
N MET A 70 9.71 -5.80 -16.37
CA MET A 70 9.31 -4.77 -15.43
C MET A 70 9.91 -5.03 -14.06
N HIS A 71 10.67 -4.07 -13.58
CA HIS A 71 11.33 -4.10 -12.27
C HIS A 71 11.56 -2.68 -11.77
N GLY A 72 11.61 -2.53 -10.46
CA GLY A 72 11.86 -1.23 -9.82
C GLY A 72 10.72 -0.81 -8.93
N MET A 73 10.51 0.50 -8.81
CA MET A 73 9.58 1.10 -7.87
C MET A 73 8.65 2.12 -8.53
N PHE A 74 7.43 2.20 -8.02
CA PHE A 74 6.57 3.39 -8.11
C PHE A 74 6.54 4.07 -6.75
N GLU A 75 6.68 5.40 -6.76
CA GLU A 75 6.55 6.23 -5.57
C GLU A 75 5.61 7.39 -5.89
N PHE A 76 4.55 7.57 -5.11
CA PHE A 76 3.53 8.60 -5.34
C PHE A 76 2.78 8.90 -4.04
N ASP A 77 2.10 10.03 -4.00
CA ASP A 77 1.20 10.38 -2.90
C ASP A 77 -0.23 9.94 -3.20
N ALA A 78 -0.91 9.38 -2.20
CA ALA A 78 -2.36 9.29 -2.17
C ALA A 78 -2.94 10.46 -1.37
N LEU A 79 -4.03 11.00 -1.88
CA LEU A 79 -4.78 12.11 -1.29
C LEU A 79 -6.08 11.57 -0.71
N ALA A 80 -6.40 11.98 0.51
CA ALA A 80 -7.74 11.94 1.07
C ALA A 80 -8.30 13.36 1.08
N THR A 81 -9.53 13.56 0.62
CA THR A 81 -10.18 14.88 0.56
C THR A 81 -11.62 14.79 1.05
N ASP A 82 -11.99 15.68 1.97
CA ASP A 82 -13.36 15.78 2.48
C ASP A 82 -14.28 16.58 1.54
N THR A 83 -15.55 16.73 1.90
CA THR A 83 -16.54 17.49 1.12
C THR A 83 -16.35 19.01 1.18
N ALA A 84 -15.60 19.51 2.17
CA ALA A 84 -15.27 20.94 2.33
C ALA A 84 -13.98 21.33 1.59
N GLY A 85 -13.23 20.36 1.08
CA GLY A 85 -11.98 20.52 0.34
C GLY A 85 -10.71 20.45 1.18
N ALA A 86 -10.79 20.08 2.47
CA ALA A 86 -9.61 19.78 3.25
C ALA A 86 -9.00 18.46 2.79
N ALA A 87 -7.67 18.39 2.70
CA ALA A 87 -6.97 17.23 2.19
C ALA A 87 -5.75 16.84 3.05
N ASP A 88 -5.46 15.55 3.08
CA ASP A 88 -4.25 14.98 3.70
C ASP A 88 -3.58 13.98 2.74
N ARG A 89 -2.28 13.71 2.95
CA ARG A 89 -1.41 12.95 2.03
C ARG A 89 -0.76 11.76 2.72
N ALA A 90 -0.73 10.62 2.01
CA ALA A 90 0.07 9.46 2.39
C ALA A 90 1.04 9.09 1.26
N GLU A 91 2.32 8.96 1.59
CA GLU A 91 3.34 8.44 0.66
C GLU A 91 3.12 6.95 0.41
N VAL A 92 3.26 6.52 -0.84
CA VAL A 92 3.06 5.15 -1.29
C VAL A 92 4.29 4.70 -2.06
N LYS A 93 4.88 3.57 -1.67
CA LYS A 93 5.98 2.93 -2.42
C LYS A 93 5.58 1.50 -2.79
N VAL A 94 5.54 1.23 -4.09
CA VAL A 94 5.20 -0.09 -4.63
C VAL A 94 6.39 -0.64 -5.39
N TYR A 95 6.90 -1.78 -4.94
CA TYR A 95 8.03 -2.46 -5.56
C TYR A 95 7.55 -3.53 -6.52
N VAL A 96 7.97 -3.45 -7.78
CA VAL A 96 7.81 -4.51 -8.76
C VAL A 96 9.06 -5.38 -8.71
N VAL A 97 8.89 -6.57 -8.12
CA VAL A 97 9.97 -7.54 -7.95
C VAL A 97 9.79 -8.69 -8.94
N SER A 98 10.83 -8.98 -9.71
CA SER A 98 10.86 -10.13 -10.62
C SER A 98 10.59 -11.44 -9.89
N SER A 99 9.89 -12.36 -10.54
CA SER A 99 9.68 -13.73 -10.04
C SER A 99 11.00 -14.49 -9.81
N LEU A 100 12.08 -14.09 -10.48
CA LEU A 100 13.43 -14.64 -10.29
C LEU A 100 14.02 -14.28 -8.91
N ASN A 101 13.51 -13.24 -8.25
CA ASN A 101 13.95 -12.81 -6.93
C ASN A 101 13.02 -13.30 -5.81
N ARG A 102 12.14 -14.28 -6.10
CA ARG A 102 11.25 -14.86 -5.09
C ARG A 102 12.03 -15.80 -4.17
N VAL A 103 12.00 -15.49 -2.88
CA VAL A 103 12.40 -16.44 -1.82
C VAL A 103 11.20 -17.31 -1.49
N VAL A 104 11.39 -18.63 -1.51
CA VAL A 104 10.37 -19.59 -1.12
C VAL A 104 10.69 -20.07 0.29
N PHE A 105 9.70 -19.96 1.18
CA PHE A 105 9.75 -20.54 2.52
C PHE A 105 8.97 -21.84 2.54
N ILE A 106 9.58 -22.91 3.03
CA ILE A 106 8.92 -24.20 3.25
C ILE A 106 8.66 -24.33 4.73
N PHE A 107 7.39 -24.49 5.10
CA PHE A 107 6.96 -24.74 6.48
C PHE A 107 6.59 -26.20 6.64
N VAL A 108 6.97 -26.79 7.77
CA VAL A 108 6.55 -28.15 8.16
C VAL A 108 5.20 -28.16 8.92
N ASN A 109 4.60 -26.97 9.09
CA ASN A 109 3.28 -26.80 9.70
C ASN A 109 2.15 -27.03 8.69
N THR A 110 0.92 -27.21 9.18
CA THR A 110 -0.27 -27.23 8.32
C THR A 110 -0.55 -25.85 7.73
N LEU A 111 -1.22 -25.80 6.57
CA LEU A 111 -1.58 -24.54 5.91
C LEU A 111 -2.39 -23.62 6.84
N THR A 112 -3.39 -24.17 7.54
CA THR A 112 -4.23 -23.42 8.47
C THR A 112 -3.41 -22.73 9.56
N HIS A 113 -2.42 -23.43 10.12
CA HIS A 113 -1.56 -22.87 11.17
C HIS A 113 -0.69 -21.72 10.63
N VAL A 114 -0.24 -21.80 9.38
CA VAL A 114 0.52 -20.73 8.74
C VAL A 114 -0.37 -19.51 8.45
N GLU A 115 -1.60 -19.74 7.97
CA GLU A 115 -2.55 -18.66 7.65
C GLU A 115 -3.00 -17.89 8.89
N GLU A 116 -3.25 -18.57 10.01
CA GLU A 116 -3.61 -17.95 11.30
C GLU A 116 -2.51 -17.04 11.87
N HIS A 117 -1.26 -17.23 11.43
CA HIS A 117 -0.10 -16.48 11.92
C HIS A 117 0.62 -15.71 10.80
N ALA A 118 -0.06 -15.45 9.67
CA ALA A 118 0.53 -14.79 8.51
C ALA A 118 1.12 -13.40 8.83
N ASP A 119 0.53 -12.67 9.77
CA ASP A 119 1.04 -11.37 10.23
C ASP A 119 2.43 -11.49 10.86
N PHE A 120 2.70 -12.56 11.63
CA PHE A 120 4.02 -12.83 12.19
C PHE A 120 5.02 -13.26 11.11
N VAL A 121 4.56 -14.05 10.14
CA VAL A 121 5.39 -14.57 9.04
C VAL A 121 5.78 -13.46 8.04
N SER A 122 4.97 -12.41 7.91
CA SER A 122 5.14 -11.33 6.91
C SER A 122 6.01 -10.15 7.37
N VAL A 123 6.39 -10.06 8.65
CA VAL A 123 7.33 -9.04 9.13
C VAL A 123 8.72 -9.31 8.53
N PRO A 124 9.42 -8.31 7.95
CA PRO A 124 10.78 -8.48 7.46
C PRO A 124 11.62 -9.07 8.59
N THR A 125 12.32 -10.16 8.31
CA THR A 125 13.10 -10.94 9.28
C THR A 125 14.36 -10.19 9.75
N THR A 126 14.26 -8.90 10.02
CA THR A 126 15.30 -8.08 10.62
C THR A 126 15.24 -8.23 12.14
N ARG A 127 16.08 -9.17 12.61
CA ARG A 127 16.50 -9.46 14.00
C ARG A 127 15.67 -10.50 14.77
N ARG A 128 16.27 -11.70 14.85
CA ARG A 128 16.16 -12.71 15.93
C ARG A 128 14.97 -13.69 15.95
N ALA A 129 14.11 -13.79 14.94
CA ALA A 129 12.98 -14.75 15.00
C ALA A 129 13.27 -16.17 14.43
N CYS A 130 14.35 -16.40 13.67
CA CYS A 130 14.61 -17.74 13.09
C CYS A 130 15.18 -18.80 14.05
N ALA A 131 15.62 -18.43 15.26
CA ALA A 131 16.35 -19.38 16.12
C ALA A 131 15.47 -20.22 17.06
N GLN A 132 14.19 -19.89 17.24
CA GLN A 132 13.41 -20.48 18.36
C GLN A 132 12.31 -21.46 17.94
N TYR A 133 11.99 -21.58 16.65
CA TYR A 133 10.96 -22.52 16.18
C TYR A 133 11.45 -23.53 15.13
N PHE A 134 12.76 -23.60 14.86
CA PHE A 134 13.34 -24.65 14.00
C PHE A 134 13.84 -25.89 14.77
N PHE A 135 13.92 -25.82 16.10
CA PHE A 135 14.15 -27.00 16.95
C PHE A 135 13.42 -26.81 18.29
N GLY A 136 12.36 -27.59 18.50
CA GLY A 136 11.55 -27.60 19.72
C GLY A 136 10.18 -28.18 19.44
#